data_AF-A0A7S1T7L6-F1
#
_entry.id   AF-A0A7S1T7L6-F1
#
_cell.length_a   1.000
_cell.length_b   1.000
_cell.length_c   1.000
_cell.angle_alpha   90.00
_cell.angle_beta   90.00
_cell.angle_gamma   90.00
#
_symmetry.space_group_name_H-M   'P 1'
#
loop_
_entity.id
_entity.type
_entity.pdbx_description
1 polymer ?
#
loop_
_entity_poly.entity_id
_entity_poly.type
_entity_poly.pdbx_seq_one_letter_code
_entity_poly.pdbx_strand_id
1 'polypeptide(L)'
;IIDDRIVNEIARMAFVPVGRGNCLRLRFTSLSVGCERLRHLRVRNPESRSRRCRLSIMADAGGSAESRPVITFVTGNQKKLDEVVAILASSAAAETVGSPEVEGFPFVLVARKVELPELQGEPEDIAREKCRLAAREVGGPVLVEDTSLCFNALGGMPGPYIKWFLDKVGLDGLPCMLKGFDDDSAYAQCIFAFSGFGPVAVEGSTPMVFVGRTPGRIVPPRGPRNFGWDPVFIPDGFDQTYAEMDLVVKNSISHRSRALAKLREYLVRSHASNTVPHNQNTN
;
A
#
# COMPACT_ATOMS: atom_id res chain seq x y z
N ILE A 1 22.03 24.56 -19.27
CA ILE A 1 22.91 25.18 -18.25
C ILE A 1 22.12 25.32 -16.97
N ILE A 2 22.13 24.26 -16.17
CA ILE A 2 22.34 24.29 -14.72
C ILE A 2 23.41 23.20 -14.51
N ASP A 3 24.41 23.55 -13.71
CA ASP A 3 25.78 23.05 -13.72
C ASP A 3 25.93 21.73 -12.94
N ASP A 4 26.52 20.70 -13.57
CA ASP A 4 26.82 19.37 -13.01
C ASP A 4 27.81 19.40 -11.82
N ARG A 5 28.30 20.58 -11.42
CA ARG A 5 29.14 20.77 -10.23
C ARG A 5 28.37 20.76 -8.91
N ILE A 6 27.06 21.06 -8.88
CA ILE A 6 26.29 21.09 -7.62
C ILE A 6 25.83 19.68 -7.20
N VAL A 7 25.56 18.80 -8.16
CA VAL A 7 25.21 17.38 -7.89
C VAL A 7 26.40 16.62 -7.26
N ASN A 8 27.63 17.05 -7.55
CA ASN A 8 28.85 16.43 -7.05
C ASN A 8 29.30 16.92 -5.66
N GLU A 9 28.67 17.95 -5.08
CA GLU A 9 29.08 18.50 -3.78
C GLU A 9 28.28 17.93 -2.60
N ILE A 10 27.06 17.43 -2.82
CA ILE A 10 26.24 16.80 -1.76
C ILE A 10 26.66 15.34 -1.50
N ALA A 11 27.34 14.69 -2.44
CA ALA A 11 27.89 13.34 -2.28
C ALA A 11 29.14 13.27 -1.35
N ARG A 12 29.56 14.39 -0.76
CA ARG A 12 30.76 14.49 0.11
C ARG A 12 30.49 14.63 1.60
N MET A 13 29.26 14.49 2.08
CA MET A 13 28.98 14.60 3.52
C MET A 13 28.20 13.41 4.06
N ALA A 14 28.86 12.25 4.12
CA ALA A 14 28.62 11.24 5.15
C ALA A 14 29.93 10.51 5.48
N PHE A 15 30.34 10.64 6.74
CA PHE A 15 31.47 10.04 7.46
C PHE A 15 31.76 8.56 7.13
N VAL A 16 33.04 8.15 7.18
CA VAL A 16 33.51 7.12 8.15
C VAL A 16 35.03 7.27 8.42
N PRO A 17 35.49 7.35 9.69
CA PRO A 17 36.84 6.93 10.04
C PRO A 17 36.82 5.41 10.31
N VAL A 18 37.48 4.62 9.47
CA VAL A 18 37.77 3.21 9.77
C VAL A 18 39.28 3.05 9.93
N GLY A 19 39.65 2.52 11.09
CA GLY A 19 41.02 2.37 11.53
C GLY A 19 41.88 1.44 10.67
N ARG A 20 43.18 1.66 10.85
CA ARG A 20 44.36 0.82 10.53
C ARG A 20 44.07 -0.54 9.88
N GLY A 21 44.56 -0.73 8.65
CA GLY A 21 44.85 -2.08 8.15
C GLY A 21 44.70 -2.29 6.64
N ASN A 22 45.76 -1.91 5.91
CA ASN A 22 46.31 -2.53 4.71
C ASN A 22 45.46 -2.78 3.43
N CYS A 23 46.01 -2.19 2.36
CA CYS A 23 46.08 -2.64 0.96
C CYS A 23 45.04 -2.11 -0.04
N LEU A 24 45.44 -1.06 -0.77
CA LEU A 24 44.86 -0.64 -2.06
C LEU A 24 45.46 -1.46 -3.22
N ARG A 25 44.60 -1.89 -4.16
CA ARG A 25 45.00 -2.02 -5.57
C ARG A 25 43.78 -1.95 -6.50
N LEU A 26 43.68 -0.86 -7.28
CA LEU A 26 42.82 -0.76 -8.46
C LEU A 26 43.66 -0.99 -9.72
N ARG A 27 43.15 -1.77 -10.67
CA ARG A 27 43.54 -1.73 -12.08
C ARG A 27 42.29 -1.84 -12.94
N PHE A 28 42.09 -0.86 -13.81
CA PHE A 28 41.22 -0.94 -14.97
C PHE A 28 42.07 -1.22 -16.20
N THR A 29 41.64 -2.14 -17.06
CA THR A 29 41.98 -2.12 -18.49
C THR A 29 40.77 -2.60 -19.30
N SER A 30 40.52 -1.83 -20.36
CA SER A 30 39.51 -1.93 -21.42
C SER A 30 39.46 -3.26 -22.17
N LEU A 31 38.31 -3.58 -22.79
CA LEU A 31 38.11 -3.66 -24.26
C LEU A 31 36.88 -4.50 -24.63
N SER A 32 36.08 -3.93 -25.53
CA SER A 32 35.39 -4.52 -26.70
C SER A 32 34.99 -6.00 -26.68
N VAL A 33 33.69 -6.27 -26.80
CA VAL A 33 33.17 -7.59 -27.16
C VAL A 33 32.83 -7.60 -28.64
N GLY A 34 33.63 -8.33 -29.42
CA GLY A 34 33.38 -8.68 -30.81
C GLY A 34 33.85 -10.12 -31.07
N CYS A 35 32.91 -10.96 -31.48
CA CYS A 35 32.97 -12.19 -32.28
C CYS A 35 33.95 -13.35 -31.97
N GLU A 36 33.39 -14.55 -32.20
CA GLU A 36 34.00 -15.81 -32.66
C GLU A 36 34.51 -16.90 -31.69
N ARG A 37 33.77 -18.01 -31.73
CA ARG A 37 34.19 -19.42 -31.84
C ARG A 37 35.54 -19.80 -31.23
N LEU A 38 35.50 -20.68 -30.22
CA LEU A 38 36.49 -21.74 -30.05
C LEU A 38 35.85 -23.05 -29.59
N ARG A 39 36.32 -24.13 -30.22
CA ARG A 39 35.89 -25.52 -30.07
C ARG A 39 36.64 -26.21 -28.93
N HIS A 40 36.06 -27.33 -28.52
CA HIS A 40 36.68 -28.50 -27.87
C HIS A 40 36.96 -28.44 -26.36
N LEU A 41 36.06 -29.07 -25.60
CA LEU A 41 36.47 -30.02 -24.57
C LEU A 41 35.50 -31.22 -24.55
N ARG A 42 36.02 -32.40 -24.92
CA ARG A 42 35.35 -33.71 -24.77
C ARG A 42 35.72 -34.25 -23.39
N VAL A 43 34.75 -34.59 -22.55
CA VAL A 43 34.92 -35.61 -21.50
C VAL A 43 33.67 -36.47 -21.38
N ARG A 44 33.87 -37.73 -21.80
CA ARG A 44 33.28 -39.03 -21.46
C ARG A 44 31.92 -39.10 -20.72
N ASN A 45 31.01 -39.80 -21.38
CA ASN A 45 29.86 -40.51 -20.82
C ASN A 45 30.34 -41.75 -20.01
N PRO A 46 29.70 -42.05 -18.87
CA PRO A 46 29.34 -43.43 -18.57
C PRO A 46 27.85 -43.55 -18.26
N GLU A 47 27.23 -44.51 -18.94
CA GLU A 47 25.87 -44.97 -18.71
C GLU A 47 25.67 -45.41 -17.25
N SER A 48 24.60 -44.94 -16.61
CA SER A 48 23.93 -45.74 -15.58
C SER A 48 22.43 -45.44 -15.56
N ARG A 49 21.68 -46.54 -15.55
CA ARG A 49 20.23 -46.64 -15.58
C ARG A 49 19.58 -46.03 -14.34
N SER A 50 18.31 -45.70 -14.51
CA SER A 50 17.24 -45.82 -13.50
C SER A 50 17.09 -44.67 -12.51
N ARG A 51 16.15 -43.76 -12.79
CA ARG A 51 14.83 -43.68 -12.15
C ARG A 51 14.19 -42.35 -12.52
N ARG A 52 13.17 -42.41 -13.38
CA ARG A 52 12.24 -41.31 -13.62
C ARG A 52 11.46 -41.12 -12.31
N CYS A 53 11.87 -40.18 -11.47
CA CYS A 53 11.08 -39.76 -10.30
C CYS A 53 9.80 -39.12 -10.81
N ARG A 54 8.78 -39.95 -11.01
CA ARG A 54 7.39 -39.53 -11.18
C ARG A 54 6.96 -39.02 -9.80
N LEU A 55 6.96 -37.70 -9.62
CA LEU A 55 6.35 -37.05 -8.47
C LEU A 55 4.86 -37.40 -8.53
N SER A 56 4.49 -38.47 -7.82
CA SER A 56 3.12 -38.88 -7.62
C SER A 56 2.64 -38.04 -6.46
N ILE A 57 1.90 -36.98 -6.78
CA ILE A 57 1.09 -36.27 -5.78
C ILE A 57 0.00 -37.27 -5.38
N MET A 58 0.21 -37.96 -4.27
CA MET A 58 -0.87 -38.66 -3.58
C MET A 58 -1.82 -37.58 -3.07
N ALA A 59 -3.00 -37.52 -3.67
CA ALA A 59 -4.10 -36.74 -3.15
C ALA A 59 -4.52 -37.36 -1.81
N ASP A 60 -4.17 -36.71 -0.72
CA ASP A 60 -4.68 -37.05 0.59
C ASP A 60 -6.11 -36.51 0.69
N ALA A 61 -7.07 -37.43 0.74
CA ALA A 61 -8.47 -37.15 0.93
C ALA A 61 -8.72 -36.94 2.43
N GLY A 62 -8.42 -35.74 2.92
CA GLY A 62 -8.80 -35.27 4.25
C GLY A 62 -9.58 -33.97 4.11
N GLY A 63 -10.86 -33.98 4.48
CA GLY A 63 -11.69 -32.78 4.50
C GLY A 63 -11.08 -31.72 5.43
N SER A 64 -10.44 -30.71 4.84
CA SER A 64 -10.01 -29.52 5.57
C SER A 64 -11.18 -28.54 5.63
N ALA A 65 -11.47 -28.03 6.83
CA ALA A 65 -12.21 -26.78 6.95
C ALA A 65 -11.47 -25.74 6.08
N GLU A 66 -12.15 -25.19 5.06
CA GLU A 66 -11.51 -24.28 4.10
C GLU A 66 -10.87 -23.10 4.85
N SER A 67 -9.53 -23.08 4.89
CA SER A 67 -8.80 -22.00 5.53
C SER A 67 -8.98 -20.74 4.68
N ARG A 68 -9.68 -19.73 5.20
CA ARG A 68 -9.88 -18.46 4.50
C ARG A 68 -8.53 -17.84 4.10
N PRO A 69 -8.38 -17.35 2.86
CA PRO A 69 -7.16 -16.72 2.40
C PRO A 69 -6.80 -15.48 3.24
N VAL A 70 -5.50 -15.31 3.53
CA VAL A 70 -4.99 -14.21 4.37
C VAL A 70 -4.47 -13.06 3.50
N ILE A 71 -4.83 -11.83 3.87
CA ILE A 71 -4.27 -10.59 3.32
C ILE A 71 -3.52 -9.85 4.43
N THR A 72 -2.26 -9.50 4.18
CA THR A 72 -1.46 -8.71 5.13
C THR A 72 -1.81 -7.23 4.96
N PHE A 73 -2.38 -6.60 5.98
CA PHE A 73 -2.56 -5.15 6.01
C PHE A 73 -1.34 -4.48 6.64
N VAL A 74 -0.58 -3.75 5.82
CA VAL A 74 0.62 -3.06 6.28
C VAL A 74 0.25 -1.72 6.88
N THR A 75 0.24 -1.68 8.21
CA THR A 75 -0.01 -0.46 9.00
C THR A 75 0.73 -0.54 10.33
N GLY A 76 1.25 0.60 10.77
CA GLY A 76 1.70 0.81 12.16
C GLY A 76 0.74 1.66 12.98
N ASN A 77 -0.39 2.10 12.39
CA ASN A 77 -1.36 2.98 13.03
C ASN A 77 -2.58 2.17 13.50
N GLN A 78 -2.68 1.95 14.82
CA GLN A 78 -3.75 1.18 15.43
C GLN A 78 -5.13 1.76 15.11
N LYS A 79 -5.30 3.09 15.14
CA LYS A 79 -6.59 3.72 14.85
C LYS A 79 -7.05 3.48 13.41
N LYS A 80 -6.13 3.48 12.45
CA LYS A 80 -6.45 3.12 11.05
C LYS A 80 -6.93 1.68 10.96
N LEU A 81 -6.27 0.76 11.66
CA LEU A 81 -6.70 -0.64 11.74
C LEU A 81 -8.10 -0.75 12.34
N ASP A 82 -8.35 -0.08 13.46
CA ASP A 82 -9.65 -0.09 14.14
C ASP A 82 -10.75 0.45 13.22
N GLU A 83 -10.49 1.53 12.49
CA GLU A 83 -11.44 2.10 11.51
C GLU A 83 -11.69 1.12 10.34
N VAL A 84 -10.65 0.47 9.79
CA VAL A 84 -10.81 -0.53 8.72
C VAL A 84 -11.64 -1.72 9.20
N VAL A 85 -11.33 -2.26 10.38
CA VAL A 85 -12.04 -3.39 10.97
C VAL A 85 -13.50 -3.01 11.25
N ALA A 86 -13.75 -1.84 11.83
CA ALA A 86 -15.10 -1.36 12.11
C ALA A 86 -15.92 -1.16 10.83
N ILE A 87 -15.34 -0.57 9.78
CA ILE A 87 -16.02 -0.37 8.50
C ILE A 87 -16.36 -1.72 7.86
N LEU A 88 -15.41 -2.66 7.82
CA LEU A 88 -15.64 -3.98 7.26
C LEU A 88 -16.73 -4.72 8.06
N ALA A 89 -16.67 -4.71 9.38
CA ALA A 89 -17.68 -5.33 10.26
C ALA A 89 -19.07 -4.70 10.12
N SER A 90 -19.18 -3.36 10.05
CA SER A 90 -20.47 -2.67 9.89
C SER A 90 -21.15 -2.90 8.54
N SER A 91 -20.37 -3.31 7.55
CA SER A 91 -20.86 -3.60 6.19
C SER A 91 -21.26 -5.07 6.01
N ALA A 92 -20.96 -5.91 7.02
CA ALA A 92 -21.58 -7.21 7.20
C ALA A 92 -22.83 -7.04 8.07
N ALA A 93 -23.87 -7.83 7.81
CA ALA A 93 -24.99 -7.90 8.73
C ALA A 93 -24.48 -8.32 10.13
N ALA A 94 -25.19 -7.84 11.14
CA ALA A 94 -24.70 -7.64 12.48
C ALA A 94 -24.27 -8.91 13.26
N GLU A 95 -23.53 -8.64 14.34
CA GLU A 95 -23.34 -9.46 15.56
C GLU A 95 -22.35 -10.62 15.49
N THR A 96 -21.09 -10.36 15.86
CA THR A 96 -20.42 -10.97 17.04
C THR A 96 -19.06 -10.28 17.26
N VAL A 97 -18.84 -9.74 18.47
CA VAL A 97 -17.58 -9.12 18.89
C VAL A 97 -16.61 -10.22 19.30
N GLY A 98 -15.40 -10.25 18.72
CA GLY A 98 -14.28 -11.03 19.28
C GLY A 98 -13.41 -11.83 18.32
N SER A 99 -13.59 -11.74 17.01
CA SER A 99 -12.67 -12.30 16.00
C SER A 99 -12.89 -11.59 14.65
N PRO A 100 -11.90 -11.49 13.75
CA PRO A 100 -12.00 -10.79 12.46
C PRO A 100 -12.80 -11.60 11.43
N GLU A 101 -13.93 -12.15 11.87
CA GLU A 101 -14.91 -12.84 11.03
C GLU A 101 -15.98 -11.83 10.63
N VAL A 102 -15.70 -11.13 9.53
CA VAL A 102 -16.67 -10.25 8.89
C VAL A 102 -17.52 -11.14 7.97
N GLU A 103 -18.80 -11.32 8.31
CA GLU A 103 -19.73 -12.13 7.53
C GLU A 103 -19.83 -11.60 6.08
N GLY A 104 -19.61 -12.47 5.09
CA GLY A 104 -19.56 -12.07 3.68
C GLY A 104 -18.27 -11.38 3.22
N PHE A 105 -17.20 -11.35 4.03
CA PHE A 105 -15.85 -11.01 3.57
C PHE A 105 -14.96 -12.27 3.55
N PRO A 106 -14.54 -12.75 2.37
CA PRO A 106 -13.93 -14.09 2.25
C PRO A 106 -12.46 -14.16 2.67
N PHE A 107 -11.88 -13.06 3.19
CA PHE A 107 -10.46 -12.98 3.54
C PHE A 107 -10.26 -12.70 5.03
N VAL A 108 -9.13 -13.15 5.58
CA VAL A 108 -8.64 -12.76 6.90
C VAL A 108 -7.64 -11.62 6.74
N LEU A 109 -7.86 -10.49 7.41
CA LEU A 109 -6.88 -9.39 7.46
C LEU A 109 -5.94 -9.56 8.66
N VAL A 110 -4.64 -9.59 8.39
CA VAL A 110 -3.61 -9.64 9.43
C VAL A 110 -2.79 -8.34 9.36
N ALA A 111 -2.82 -7.57 10.44
CA ALA A 111 -2.01 -6.37 10.54
C ALA A 111 -0.52 -6.73 10.72
N ARG A 112 0.35 -6.13 9.92
CA ARG A 112 1.81 -6.27 10.07
C ARG A 112 2.46 -4.91 9.94
N LYS A 113 3.29 -4.54 10.90
CA LYS A 113 4.14 -3.36 10.77
C LYS A 113 5.32 -3.70 9.86
N VAL A 114 5.45 -2.95 8.76
CA VAL A 114 6.60 -3.00 7.84
C VAL A 114 7.09 -1.58 7.66
N GLU A 115 8.40 -1.36 7.80
CA GLU A 115 9.00 -0.05 7.55
C GLU A 115 9.14 0.13 6.03
N LEU A 116 8.43 1.12 5.49
CA LEU A 116 8.40 1.45 4.06
C LEU A 116 8.81 2.92 3.89
N PRO A 117 9.48 3.28 2.79
CA PRO A 117 9.83 4.68 2.53
C PRO A 117 8.57 5.53 2.35
N GLU A 118 8.62 6.77 2.85
CA GLU A 118 7.62 7.80 2.56
C GLU A 118 7.98 8.45 1.21
N LEU A 119 7.33 7.97 0.15
CA LEU A 119 7.61 8.38 -1.23
C LEU A 119 6.99 9.75 -1.55
N GLN A 120 7.49 10.38 -2.62
CA GLN A 120 6.99 11.64 -3.14
C GLN A 120 6.42 11.43 -4.55
N GLY A 121 5.40 12.20 -4.91
CA GLY A 121 4.72 12.12 -6.19
C GLY A 121 3.21 12.30 -6.07
N GLU A 122 2.50 11.85 -7.10
CA GLU A 122 1.04 11.82 -7.09
C GLU A 122 0.52 10.75 -6.13
N PRO A 123 -0.63 10.97 -5.46
CA PRO A 123 -1.12 10.05 -4.42
C PRO A 123 -1.29 8.59 -4.87
N GLU A 124 -1.77 8.36 -6.09
CA GLU A 124 -1.97 7.01 -6.62
C GLU A 124 -0.65 6.31 -6.94
N ASP A 125 0.33 7.05 -7.46
CA ASP A 125 1.66 6.52 -7.78
C ASP A 125 2.43 6.14 -6.50
N ILE A 126 2.33 7.01 -5.47
CA ILE A 126 2.85 6.71 -4.13
C ILE A 126 2.24 5.41 -3.60
N ALA A 127 0.90 5.29 -3.64
CA ALA A 127 0.22 4.11 -3.11
C ALA A 127 0.60 2.82 -3.87
N ARG A 128 0.71 2.88 -5.20
CA ARG A 128 1.16 1.74 -6.03
C ARG A 128 2.58 1.32 -5.68
N GLU A 129 3.52 2.26 -5.67
CA GLU A 129 4.92 1.94 -5.39
C GLU A 129 5.10 1.43 -3.96
N LYS A 130 4.43 2.06 -2.97
CA LYS A 130 4.41 1.59 -1.59
C LYS A 130 3.86 0.17 -1.47
N CYS A 131 2.77 -0.15 -2.18
CA CYS A 131 2.22 -1.50 -2.21
C CYS A 131 3.19 -2.50 -2.85
N ARG A 132 3.90 -2.10 -3.91
CA ARG A 132 4.89 -2.95 -4.58
C ARG A 132 6.07 -3.27 -3.66
N LEU A 133 6.57 -2.29 -2.93
CA LEU A 133 7.62 -2.47 -1.92
C LEU A 133 7.11 -3.37 -0.78
N ALA A 134 5.89 -3.12 -0.30
CA ALA A 134 5.27 -3.96 0.73
C ALA A 134 5.12 -5.42 0.30
N ALA A 135 4.75 -5.68 -0.95
CA ALA A 135 4.58 -7.03 -1.49
C ALA A 135 5.91 -7.81 -1.53
N ARG A 136 7.02 -7.11 -1.83
CA ARG A 136 8.37 -7.69 -1.81
C ARG A 136 8.80 -8.09 -0.41
N GLU A 137 8.52 -7.26 0.59
CA GLU A 137 8.86 -7.52 2.00
C GLU A 137 7.96 -8.59 2.65
N VAL A 138 6.69 -8.63 2.27
CA VAL A 138 5.71 -9.58 2.82
C VAL A 138 5.82 -10.95 2.15
N GLY A 139 6.13 -11.02 0.85
CA GLY A 139 6.19 -12.27 0.09
C GLY A 139 4.81 -12.88 -0.18
N GLY A 140 3.74 -12.10 -0.13
CA GLY A 140 2.37 -12.55 -0.28
C GLY A 140 1.37 -11.41 -0.48
N PRO A 141 0.06 -11.71 -0.44
CA PRO A 141 -0.98 -10.71 -0.63
C PRO A 141 -0.87 -9.60 0.40
N VAL A 142 -0.87 -8.37 -0.08
CA VAL A 142 -0.64 -7.19 0.75
C VAL A 142 -1.63 -6.10 0.41
N LEU A 143 -2.03 -5.39 1.45
CA LEU A 143 -2.85 -4.20 1.40
C LEU A 143 -2.09 -3.07 2.10
N VAL A 144 -1.99 -1.92 1.44
CA VAL A 144 -1.47 -0.67 2.05
C VAL A 144 -2.54 0.41 1.98
N GLU A 145 -2.47 1.39 2.88
CA GLU A 145 -3.37 2.55 2.94
C GLU A 145 -2.57 3.85 3.01
N ASP A 146 -2.88 4.79 2.13
CA ASP A 146 -2.44 6.18 2.22
C ASP A 146 -3.62 7.14 2.30
N THR A 147 -3.43 8.20 3.09
CA THR A 147 -4.47 9.20 3.37
C THR A 147 -3.93 10.58 3.02
N SER A 148 -4.71 11.36 2.27
CA SER A 148 -4.39 12.72 1.87
C SER A 148 -5.47 13.69 2.33
N LEU A 149 -5.08 14.92 2.63
CA LEU A 149 -5.99 16.06 2.77
C LEU A 149 -5.60 17.10 1.74
N CYS A 150 -6.48 17.38 0.80
CA CYS A 150 -6.17 18.13 -0.40
C CYS A 150 -6.97 19.43 -0.42
N PHE A 151 -6.29 20.59 -0.44
CA PHE A 151 -6.96 21.90 -0.54
C PHE A 151 -7.07 22.30 -2.01
N ASN A 152 -8.26 22.64 -2.48
CA ASN A 152 -8.48 22.93 -3.89
C ASN A 152 -7.72 24.20 -4.33
N ALA A 153 -7.73 25.24 -3.50
CA ALA A 153 -6.97 26.47 -3.70
C ALA A 153 -5.45 26.27 -3.86
N LEU A 154 -4.89 25.19 -3.30
CA LEU A 154 -3.47 24.84 -3.41
C LEU A 154 -3.21 23.73 -4.44
N GLY A 155 -4.12 23.52 -5.38
CA GLY A 155 -4.00 22.47 -6.41
C GLY A 155 -3.94 21.05 -5.83
N GLY A 156 -4.53 20.83 -4.65
CA GLY A 156 -4.55 19.55 -3.96
C GLY A 156 -3.46 19.36 -2.89
N MET A 157 -2.57 20.33 -2.69
CA MET A 157 -1.62 20.33 -1.57
C MET A 157 -2.35 20.64 -0.23
N PRO A 158 -1.85 20.19 0.94
CA PRO A 158 -0.63 19.39 1.15
C PRO A 158 -0.75 17.93 0.69
N GLY A 159 -1.96 17.45 0.43
CA GLY A 159 -2.21 16.16 -0.21
C GLY A 159 -1.58 14.99 0.57
N PRO A 160 -0.73 14.16 -0.06
CA PRO A 160 -0.09 13.01 0.61
C PRO A 160 0.91 13.45 1.69
N TYR A 161 1.32 14.72 1.70
CA TYR A 161 2.28 15.26 2.67
C TYR A 161 1.62 15.80 3.95
N ILE A 162 0.30 15.64 4.11
CA ILE A 162 -0.48 16.20 5.23
C ILE A 162 0.11 15.86 6.61
N LYS A 163 0.71 14.68 6.78
CA LYS A 163 1.40 14.28 8.04
C LYS A 163 2.47 15.29 8.44
N TRP A 164 3.28 15.74 7.49
CA TRP A 164 4.38 16.69 7.74
C TRP A 164 3.85 18.10 7.96
N PHE A 165 2.83 18.52 7.20
CA PHE A 165 2.21 19.82 7.41
C PHE A 165 1.54 19.90 8.78
N LEU A 166 0.76 18.88 9.17
CA LEU A 166 0.15 18.81 10.48
C LEU A 166 1.20 18.86 11.61
N ASP A 167 2.34 18.17 11.46
CA ASP A 167 3.44 18.21 12.43
C ASP A 167 4.08 19.61 12.56
N LYS A 168 4.28 20.31 11.44
CA LYS A 168 5.02 21.58 11.42
C LYS A 168 4.17 22.81 11.66
N VAL A 169 2.99 22.89 11.05
CA VAL A 169 2.10 24.05 11.20
C VAL A 169 1.04 23.84 12.27
N GLY A 170 0.79 22.59 12.67
CA GLY A 170 -0.25 22.26 13.65
C GLY A 170 -1.66 22.42 13.11
N LEU A 171 -2.64 22.01 13.92
CA LEU A 171 -4.06 22.13 13.58
C LEU A 171 -4.49 23.57 13.31
N ASP A 172 -3.98 24.54 14.07
CA ASP A 172 -4.33 25.95 13.89
C ASP A 172 -3.66 26.57 12.66
N GLY A 173 -2.51 26.01 12.24
CA GLY A 173 -1.77 26.47 11.06
C GLY A 173 -2.38 25.99 9.75
N LEU A 174 -3.03 24.83 9.71
CA LEU A 174 -3.62 24.29 8.47
C LEU A 174 -4.64 25.25 7.83
N PRO A 175 -5.65 25.79 8.55
CA PRO A 175 -6.54 26.80 7.98
C PRO A 175 -5.82 28.11 7.65
N CYS A 176 -4.76 28.46 8.37
CA CYS A 176 -3.98 29.67 8.09
C CYS A 176 -3.29 29.63 6.73
N MET A 177 -2.99 28.44 6.20
CA MET A 177 -2.42 28.29 4.86
C MET A 177 -3.37 28.78 3.76
N LEU A 178 -4.68 28.87 4.04
CA LEU A 178 -5.71 29.28 3.09
C LEU A 178 -6.14 30.74 3.23
N LYS A 179 -5.61 31.51 4.19
CA LYS A 179 -6.01 32.92 4.41
C LYS A 179 -5.78 33.86 3.22
N GLY A 180 -4.91 33.47 2.28
CA GLY A 180 -4.64 34.23 1.05
C GLY A 180 -5.55 33.84 -0.13
N PHE A 181 -6.53 32.97 0.08
CA PHE A 181 -7.42 32.43 -0.95
C PHE A 181 -8.87 32.63 -0.54
N ASP A 182 -9.74 32.89 -1.51
CA ASP A 182 -11.19 32.95 -1.30
C ASP A 182 -11.84 31.55 -1.21
N ASP A 183 -11.10 30.52 -1.63
CA ASP A 183 -11.54 29.13 -1.69
C ASP A 183 -10.98 28.33 -0.51
N ASP A 184 -11.86 27.93 0.41
CA ASP A 184 -11.56 27.04 1.54
C ASP A 184 -11.96 25.58 1.26
N SER A 185 -12.43 25.28 0.04
CA SER A 185 -12.86 23.94 -0.32
C SER A 185 -11.69 22.96 -0.39
N ALA A 186 -11.98 21.74 0.01
CA ALA A 186 -11.01 20.67 0.12
C ALA A 186 -11.66 19.32 -0.09
N TYR A 187 -10.84 18.28 -0.18
CA TYR A 187 -11.31 16.91 -0.08
C TYR A 187 -10.34 16.05 0.73
N ALA A 188 -10.92 15.18 1.54
CA ALA A 188 -10.20 14.07 2.13
C ALA A 188 -10.11 12.93 1.12
N GLN A 189 -8.97 12.25 1.03
CA GLN A 189 -8.77 11.11 0.13
C GLN A 189 -8.14 9.94 0.88
N CYS A 190 -8.68 8.74 0.66
CA CYS A 190 -8.09 7.48 1.06
C CYS A 190 -7.78 6.67 -0.19
N ILE A 191 -6.59 6.07 -0.25
CA ILE A 191 -6.21 5.13 -1.28
C ILE A 191 -5.82 3.83 -0.60
N PHE A 192 -6.56 2.76 -0.89
CA PHE A 192 -6.08 1.40 -0.66
C PHE A 192 -5.36 0.93 -1.90
N ALA A 193 -4.16 0.37 -1.74
CA ALA A 193 -3.48 -0.34 -2.82
C ALA A 193 -3.29 -1.80 -2.43
N PHE A 194 -3.63 -2.70 -3.34
CA PHE A 194 -3.65 -4.14 -3.15
C PHE A 194 -2.79 -4.84 -4.18
N SER A 195 -1.99 -5.80 -3.72
CA SER A 195 -1.30 -6.77 -4.56
C SER A 195 -1.73 -8.18 -4.16
N GLY A 196 -2.19 -8.96 -5.14
CA GLY A 196 -2.89 -10.23 -4.93
C GLY A 196 -2.02 -11.48 -4.85
N PHE A 197 -2.70 -12.63 -4.91
CA PHE A 197 -2.10 -13.97 -4.90
C PHE A 197 -1.46 -14.26 -6.26
N GLY A 198 -0.15 -14.23 -6.30
CA GLY A 198 0.66 -14.61 -7.45
C GLY A 198 2.12 -14.49 -7.04
N PRO A 199 3.05 -15.16 -7.74
CA PRO A 199 4.44 -14.83 -7.53
C PRO A 199 4.59 -13.34 -7.77
N VAL A 200 5.19 -12.64 -6.82
CA VAL A 200 5.71 -11.25 -6.96
C VAL A 200 6.53 -11.09 -8.26
N ALA A 201 6.91 -12.22 -8.87
CA ALA A 201 7.61 -12.43 -10.13
C ALA A 201 6.73 -12.55 -11.40
N VAL A 202 5.47 -12.11 -11.44
CA VAL A 202 4.98 -11.59 -12.74
C VAL A 202 5.47 -10.15 -12.83
N GLU A 203 6.68 -10.01 -13.35
CA GLU A 203 7.27 -8.75 -13.78
C GLU A 203 6.22 -8.01 -14.64
N GLY A 204 5.67 -6.91 -14.12
CA GLY A 204 4.58 -6.15 -14.75
C GLY A 204 3.22 -6.16 -14.05
N SER A 205 3.00 -6.97 -13.00
CA SER A 205 1.77 -6.86 -12.20
C SER A 205 1.75 -5.52 -11.43
N THR A 206 0.84 -4.64 -11.84
CA THR A 206 0.69 -3.32 -11.22
C THR A 206 -0.29 -3.43 -10.05
N PRO A 207 0.08 -3.00 -8.83
CA PRO A 207 -0.85 -2.98 -7.71
C PRO A 207 -2.14 -2.25 -8.06
N MET A 208 -3.27 -2.81 -7.65
CA MET A 208 -4.58 -2.20 -7.88
C MET A 208 -4.84 -1.12 -6.84
N VAL A 209 -5.43 -0.01 -7.25
CA VAL A 209 -5.74 1.13 -6.36
C VAL A 209 -7.25 1.33 -6.24
N PHE A 210 -7.69 1.63 -5.04
CA PHE A 210 -9.08 1.90 -4.71
C PHE A 210 -9.16 3.25 -4.00
N VAL A 211 -9.67 4.24 -4.71
CA VAL A 211 -9.69 5.63 -4.25
C VAL A 211 -11.08 5.98 -3.71
N GLY A 212 -11.13 6.49 -2.49
CA GLY A 212 -12.31 7.13 -1.91
C GLY A 212 -12.01 8.59 -1.60
N ARG A 213 -12.95 9.48 -1.92
CA ARG A 213 -12.83 10.92 -1.65
C ARG A 213 -14.07 11.40 -0.92
N THR A 214 -13.92 12.39 -0.04
CA THR A 214 -15.04 13.11 0.56
C THR A 214 -14.78 14.60 0.40
N PRO A 215 -15.60 15.31 -0.40
CA PRO A 215 -15.48 16.76 -0.54
C PRO A 215 -15.95 17.45 0.74
N GLY A 216 -15.46 18.67 0.96
CA GLY A 216 -15.71 19.45 2.16
C GLY A 216 -14.99 20.79 2.12
N ARG A 217 -14.80 21.37 3.30
CA ARG A 217 -14.09 22.64 3.50
C ARG A 217 -13.19 22.62 4.73
N ILE A 218 -12.18 23.47 4.71
CA ILE A 218 -11.25 23.66 5.82
C ILE A 218 -11.72 24.77 6.74
N VAL A 219 -11.71 24.50 8.04
CA VAL A 219 -12.19 25.43 9.06
C VAL A 219 -11.23 25.51 10.25
N PRO A 220 -11.29 26.58 11.07
CA PRO A 220 -10.63 26.59 12.37
C PRO A 220 -10.96 25.33 13.18
N PRO A 221 -9.97 24.75 13.89
CA PRO A 221 -10.12 23.43 14.50
C PRO A 221 -11.21 23.41 15.58
N ARG A 222 -12.12 22.44 15.49
CA ARG A 222 -13.16 22.15 16.50
C ARG A 222 -13.23 20.67 16.84
N GLY A 223 -13.71 20.36 18.05
CA GLY A 223 -13.79 18.99 18.56
C GLY A 223 -12.47 18.45 19.15
N PRO A 224 -12.43 17.16 19.52
CA PRO A 224 -11.26 16.48 20.07
C PRO A 224 -10.04 16.50 19.12
N ARG A 225 -8.87 16.87 19.64
CA ARG A 225 -7.60 16.97 18.87
C ARG A 225 -6.77 15.69 18.88
N ASN A 226 -7.40 14.54 19.11
CA ASN A 226 -6.73 13.27 19.36
C ASN A 226 -6.46 12.45 18.08
N PHE A 227 -6.92 12.90 16.90
CA PHE A 227 -6.74 12.17 15.66
C PHE A 227 -6.53 13.08 14.44
N GLY A 228 -5.28 13.14 13.98
CA GLY A 228 -4.92 13.72 12.70
C GLY A 228 -5.43 15.15 12.52
N TRP A 229 -5.97 15.41 11.32
CA TRP A 229 -6.49 16.69 10.87
C TRP A 229 -8.03 16.75 10.92
N ASP A 230 -8.70 15.75 11.48
CA ASP A 230 -10.16 15.70 11.61
C ASP A 230 -10.78 16.99 12.19
N PRO A 231 -10.15 17.70 13.16
CA PRO A 231 -10.70 18.94 13.70
C PRO A 231 -10.86 20.07 12.71
N VAL A 232 -10.14 20.07 11.58
CA VAL A 232 -10.14 21.19 10.62
C VAL A 232 -10.93 20.91 9.36
N PHE A 233 -11.60 19.77 9.25
CA PHE A 233 -12.31 19.37 8.03
C PHE A 233 -13.80 19.15 8.29
N ILE A 234 -14.65 19.89 7.57
CA ILE A 234 -16.10 19.67 7.52
C ILE A 234 -16.43 19.01 6.18
N PRO A 235 -17.02 17.80 6.15
CA PRO A 235 -17.50 17.20 4.91
C PRO A 235 -18.76 17.92 4.40
N ASP A 236 -18.95 17.94 3.09
CA ASP A 236 -20.14 18.55 2.47
C ASP A 236 -21.43 17.93 3.01
N GLY A 237 -22.44 18.77 3.25
CA GLY A 237 -23.74 18.37 3.80
C GLY A 237 -23.79 18.31 5.33
N PHE A 238 -22.71 18.68 6.03
CA PHE A 238 -22.63 18.71 7.48
C PHE A 238 -22.10 20.06 7.99
N ASP A 239 -22.37 20.35 9.26
CA ASP A 239 -21.81 21.52 9.97
C ASP A 239 -20.76 21.13 11.03
N GLN A 240 -20.65 19.84 11.33
CA GLN A 240 -19.67 19.28 12.25
C GLN A 240 -18.36 18.97 11.55
N THR A 241 -17.23 19.17 12.23
CA THR A 241 -15.94 18.65 11.76
C THR A 241 -15.92 17.13 11.92
N TYR A 242 -15.02 16.42 11.23
CA TYR A 242 -14.86 14.98 11.46
C TYR A 242 -14.57 14.62 12.92
N ALA A 243 -13.89 15.51 13.67
CA ALA A 243 -13.62 15.27 15.08
C ALA A 243 -14.88 15.40 15.96
N GLU A 244 -15.84 16.22 15.56
CA GLU A 244 -17.12 16.42 16.25
C GLU A 244 -18.16 15.34 15.93
N MET A 245 -17.93 14.51 14.91
CA MET A 245 -18.84 13.46 14.48
C MET A 245 -18.69 12.18 15.30
N ASP A 246 -19.83 11.52 15.56
CA ASP A 246 -19.81 10.13 16.01
C ASP A 246 -19.14 9.23 14.99
N LEU A 247 -18.39 8.23 15.48
CA LEU A 247 -17.62 7.32 14.63
C LEU A 247 -18.48 6.61 13.58
N VAL A 248 -19.70 6.22 13.94
CA VAL A 248 -20.65 5.56 13.03
C VAL A 248 -21.03 6.49 11.87
N VAL A 249 -21.37 7.74 12.18
CA VAL A 249 -21.74 8.75 11.17
C VAL A 249 -20.54 9.04 10.27
N LYS A 250 -19.37 9.32 10.86
CA LYS A 250 -18.12 9.53 10.12
C LYS A 250 -17.85 8.37 9.16
N ASN A 251 -17.90 7.13 9.66
CA ASN A 251 -17.63 5.94 8.87
C ASN A 251 -18.63 5.75 7.71
N SER A 252 -19.87 6.22 7.83
CA SER A 252 -20.85 6.11 6.73
C SER A 252 -20.50 7.00 5.52
N ILE A 253 -19.81 8.13 5.72
CA ILE A 253 -19.51 9.11 4.66
C ILE A 253 -18.01 9.26 4.34
N SER A 254 -17.14 8.64 5.14
CA SER A 254 -15.71 8.88 5.06
C SER A 254 -15.07 8.45 3.73
N HIS A 255 -14.05 9.19 3.34
CA HIS A 255 -13.14 8.84 2.25
C HIS A 255 -12.59 7.41 2.39
N ARG A 256 -12.32 6.95 3.62
CA ARG A 256 -11.88 5.57 3.90
C ARG A 256 -12.96 4.54 3.60
N SER A 257 -14.19 4.73 4.06
CA SER A 257 -15.26 3.77 3.80
C SER A 257 -15.62 3.67 2.32
N ARG A 258 -15.59 4.80 1.60
CA ARG A 258 -15.76 4.83 0.14
C ARG A 258 -14.66 4.05 -0.59
N ALA A 259 -13.41 4.13 -0.11
CA ALA A 259 -12.30 3.37 -0.67
C ALA A 259 -12.42 1.87 -0.34
N LEU A 260 -12.77 1.52 0.91
CA LEU A 260 -12.99 0.14 1.36
C LEU A 260 -14.15 -0.53 0.64
N ALA A 261 -15.24 0.19 0.34
CA ALA A 261 -16.37 -0.36 -0.41
C ALA A 261 -15.92 -0.87 -1.79
N LYS A 262 -15.09 -0.09 -2.51
CA LYS A 262 -14.52 -0.47 -3.81
C LYS A 262 -13.58 -1.67 -3.68
N LEU A 263 -12.72 -1.68 -2.65
CA LEU A 263 -11.83 -2.81 -2.37
C LEU A 263 -12.64 -4.09 -2.08
N ARG A 264 -13.66 -4.00 -1.24
CA ARG A 264 -14.52 -5.13 -0.87
C ARG A 264 -15.23 -5.70 -2.10
N GLU A 265 -15.84 -4.85 -2.92
CA GLU A 265 -16.50 -5.26 -4.15
C GLU A 265 -15.55 -6.04 -5.07
N TYR A 266 -14.33 -5.53 -5.24
CA TYR A 266 -13.30 -6.20 -6.02
C TYR A 266 -12.91 -7.56 -5.44
N LEU A 267 -12.63 -7.62 -4.13
CA LEU A 267 -12.19 -8.84 -3.45
C LEU A 267 -13.26 -9.93 -3.47
N VAL A 268 -14.52 -9.59 -3.19
CA VAL A 268 -15.65 -10.53 -3.23
C VAL A 268 -15.86 -11.07 -4.65
N ARG A 269 -15.86 -10.19 -5.67
CA ARG A 269 -15.99 -10.59 -7.08
C ARG A 269 -14.85 -11.50 -7.51
N SER A 270 -13.62 -11.17 -7.15
CA SER A 270 -12.43 -11.94 -7.53
C SER A 270 -12.38 -13.31 -6.86
N HIS A 271 -12.85 -13.41 -5.62
CA HIS A 271 -12.99 -14.68 -4.91
C HIS A 271 -14.04 -15.57 -5.56
N ALA A 272 -15.23 -15.03 -5.86
CA ALA A 272 -16.31 -15.78 -6.49
C ALA A 272 -15.90 -16.35 -7.87
N SER A 273 -15.16 -15.59 -8.68
CA SER A 273 -14.66 -16.07 -9.98
C SER A 273 -13.63 -17.20 -9.87
N ASN A 274 -12.86 -17.25 -8.78
CA ASN A 274 -11.85 -18.29 -8.56
C ASN A 274 -12.42 -19.56 -7.92
N THR A 275 -13.61 -19.50 -7.31
CA THR A 275 -14.28 -20.65 -6.68
C THR A 275 -15.24 -21.39 -7.61
N VAL A 276 -15.58 -20.84 -8.78
CA VAL A 276 -16.42 -21.55 -9.77
C VAL A 276 -15.54 -22.54 -10.55
N PRO A 277 -15.77 -23.86 -10.45
CA PRO A 277 -15.03 -24.83 -11.24
C PRO A 277 -15.30 -24.57 -12.73
N HIS A 278 -14.23 -24.40 -13.49
CA HIS A 278 -14.28 -24.26 -14.94
C HIS A 278 -14.72 -25.60 -15.53
N ASN A 279 -16.03 -25.84 -15.60
CA ASN A 279 -16.59 -27.02 -16.27
C ASN A 279 -16.52 -26.79 -17.78
N GLN A 280 -15.31 -26.80 -18.34
CA GLN A 280 -15.10 -26.94 -19.77
C GLN A 280 -15.15 -28.43 -20.12
N ASN A 281 -16.37 -28.93 -20.29
CA ASN A 281 -16.68 -30.05 -21.16
C ASN A 281 -18.13 -29.90 -21.61
N THR A 282 -18.33 -29.13 -22.67
CA THR A 282 -19.51 -29.26 -23.52
C THR A 282 -19.02 -29.78 -24.86
N ASN A 283 -19.60 -30.93 -25.22
CA ASN A 283 -19.34 -31.81 -26.38
C ASN A 283 -19.13 -31.11 -27.72
#